data_AF-A0A091LDP1-F1
#
_entry.id   AF-A0A091LDP1-F1
#
_cell.length_a   1.000
_cell.length_b   1.000
_cell.length_c   1.000
_cell.angle_alpha   90.00
_cell.angle_beta   90.00
_cell.angle_gamma   90.00
#
_symmetry.space_group_name_H-M   'P 1'
#
loop_
_entity.id
_entity.type
_entity.pdbx_description
1 polymer ?
#
loop_
_entity_poly.entity_id
_entity_poly.type
_entity_poly.pdbx_seq_one_letter_code
_entity_poly.pdbx_strand_id
1 'polypeptide(L)'
;GRGFAFRRKQKIERQYRKLLKKGRKVHSQQDNQFTDTYPEHLKHLYLAEEEMLKKRRRAADDSVLSEEKLTKAVESVTTEGKFKKKTSNQKAKEEYEKIKAERARKKEEAEKRRQQREAAQRLYKQKKMEAYKILSKKTKRGQPNLNLQMEFLLQKIQQNT
;
A
#
# COMPACT_ATOMS: atom_id res chain seq x y z
N GLY A 1 40.40 30.22 30.82
CA GLY A 1 39.66 29.33 29.87
C GLY A 1 38.57 28.57 30.60
N ARG A 2 37.40 28.33 29.99
CA ARG A 2 36.31 27.59 30.66
C ARG A 2 36.73 26.10 30.79
N GLY A 3 36.79 25.58 32.01
CA GLY A 3 37.35 24.26 32.35
C GLY A 3 36.57 23.04 31.83
N PHE A 4 37.06 21.84 32.14
CA PHE A 4 36.52 20.55 31.65
C PHE A 4 35.02 20.36 31.95
N ALA A 5 34.56 20.73 33.15
CA ALA A 5 33.16 20.64 33.55
C ALA A 5 32.23 21.46 32.63
N PHE A 6 32.67 22.65 32.21
CA PHE A 6 31.91 23.50 31.30
C PHE A 6 31.79 22.89 29.90
N ARG A 7 32.88 22.31 29.38
CA ARG A 7 32.88 21.59 28.09
C ARG A 7 31.96 20.36 28.12
N ARG A 8 31.95 19.62 29.23
CA ARG A 8 31.07 18.47 29.43
C ARG A 8 29.59 18.88 29.47
N LYS A 9 29.27 19.95 30.20
CA LYS A 9 27.91 20.53 30.25
C LYS A 9 27.42 20.93 28.86
N GLN A 10 28.23 21.64 28.08
CA GLN A 10 27.89 22.01 26.70
C GLN A 10 27.68 20.79 25.79
N LYS A 11 28.48 19.73 25.97
CA LYS A 11 28.33 18.50 25.18
C LYS A 11 27.01 17.80 25.48
N ILE A 12 26.63 17.68 26.75
CA ILE A 12 25.35 17.10 27.17
C ILE A 12 24.18 17.93 26.62
N GLU A 13 24.25 19.26 26.74
CA GLU A 13 23.22 20.16 26.23
C GLU A 13 23.04 20.05 24.71
N ARG A 14 24.13 19.95 23.95
CA ARG A 14 24.07 19.73 22.49
C ARG A 14 23.42 18.40 22.13
N GLN A 15 23.75 17.32 22.85
CA GLN A 15 23.14 16.00 22.63
C GLN A 15 21.63 16.03 22.93
N TYR A 16 21.23 16.69 24.03
CA TYR A 16 19.84 16.86 24.40
C TYR A 16 19.05 17.65 23.36
N ARG A 17 19.57 18.79 22.89
CA ARG A 17 18.97 19.58 21.80
C ARG A 17 18.85 18.76 20.50
N LYS A 18 19.80 17.87 20.22
CA LYS A 18 19.75 16.96 19.06
C LYS A 18 18.62 15.93 19.18
N LEU A 19 18.40 15.37 20.37
CA LEU A 19 17.29 14.45 20.65
C LEU A 19 15.94 15.16 20.50
N LEU A 20 15.78 16.37 21.05
CA LEU A 20 14.57 17.17 20.90
C LEU A 20 14.24 17.49 19.43
N LYS A 21 15.27 17.81 18.62
CA LYS A 21 15.10 18.00 17.16
C LYS A 21 14.68 16.72 16.44
N LYS A 22 15.18 15.56 16.87
CA LYS A 22 14.84 14.26 16.28
C LYS A 22 13.40 13.84 16.60
N GLY A 23 12.92 14.13 17.82
CA GLY A 23 11.53 13.89 18.23
C GLY A 23 10.52 14.77 17.47
N ARG A 24 10.82 16.07 17.32
CA ARG A 24 9.93 17.00 16.58
C ARG A 24 9.74 16.64 15.10
N LYS A 25 10.75 16.05 14.45
CA LYS A 25 10.67 15.65 13.03
C LYS A 25 9.73 14.47 12.77
N VAL A 26 9.41 13.68 13.80
CA VAL A 26 8.48 12.55 13.69
C VAL A 26 7.03 13.02 13.86
N HIS A 27 6.80 14.07 14.65
CA HIS A 27 5.45 14.55 14.97
C HIS A 27 4.87 15.54 13.94
N SER A 28 5.69 16.21 13.13
CA SER A 28 5.18 17.07 12.03
C SER A 28 4.58 16.29 10.84
N GLN A 29 4.52 14.97 10.92
CA GLN A 29 3.78 14.11 9.99
C GLN A 29 2.43 13.65 10.58
N GLN A 30 2.19 13.95 11.86
CA GLN A 30 1.02 13.50 12.63
C GLN A 30 0.23 14.68 13.22
N ASP A 31 0.38 15.89 12.68
CA ASP A 31 -0.62 16.93 12.89
C ASP A 31 -1.87 16.49 12.14
N ASN A 32 -2.75 15.79 12.88
CA ASN A 32 -4.17 15.52 12.60
C ASN A 32 -4.60 15.80 11.16
N GLN A 33 -4.36 14.85 10.26
CA GLN A 33 -4.81 14.88 8.86
C GLN A 33 -6.34 14.70 8.70
N PHE A 34 -7.10 14.91 9.76
CA PHE A 34 -8.57 14.87 9.73
C PHE A 34 -9.11 16.24 10.14
N THR A 35 -8.76 17.24 9.35
CA THR A 35 -9.69 18.36 9.17
C THR A 35 -10.71 17.87 8.15
N ASP A 36 -12.00 17.91 8.46
CA ASP A 36 -13.11 17.78 7.49
C ASP A 36 -13.12 18.90 6.43
N THR A 37 -11.99 19.57 6.24
CA THR A 37 -11.67 20.43 5.11
C THR A 37 -10.96 19.58 4.08
N TYR A 38 -11.70 19.26 3.01
CA TYR A 38 -11.20 18.48 1.89
C TYR A 38 -9.82 18.97 1.41
N PRO A 39 -8.86 18.06 1.20
CA PRO A 39 -7.56 18.41 0.63
C PRO A 39 -7.74 19.16 -0.70
N GLU A 40 -7.17 20.36 -0.83
CA GLU A 40 -7.39 21.27 -1.97
C GLU A 40 -7.19 20.58 -3.34
N HIS A 41 -6.20 19.68 -3.40
CA HIS A 41 -5.87 18.92 -4.60
C HIS A 41 -6.93 17.88 -5.01
N LEU A 42 -7.91 17.55 -4.17
CA LEU A 42 -9.01 16.61 -4.49
C LEU A 42 -10.33 17.32 -4.82
N LYS A 43 -10.40 18.64 -4.62
CA LYS A 43 -11.58 19.47 -4.93
C LYS A 43 -12.10 19.26 -6.36
N HIS A 44 -11.20 19.01 -7.31
CA HIS A 44 -11.55 18.79 -8.70
C HIS A 44 -12.33 17.49 -8.94
N LEU A 45 -12.07 16.41 -8.17
CA LEU A 45 -12.84 15.17 -8.28
C LEU A 45 -14.28 15.37 -7.85
N TYR A 46 -14.48 16.13 -6.76
CA TYR A 46 -15.81 16.42 -6.23
C TYR A 46 -16.59 17.38 -7.14
N LEU A 47 -15.96 18.44 -7.64
CA LEU A 47 -16.58 19.33 -8.63
C LEU A 47 -16.98 18.57 -9.92
N ALA A 48 -16.16 17.60 -10.35
CA ALA A 48 -16.49 16.75 -11.49
C ALA A 48 -17.67 15.79 -11.19
N GLU A 49 -17.73 15.22 -9.98
CA GLU A 49 -18.83 14.37 -9.55
C GLU A 49 -20.16 15.14 -9.44
N GLU A 50 -20.13 16.33 -8.83
CA GLU A 50 -21.29 17.23 -8.77
C GLU A 50 -21.78 17.63 -10.16
N GLU A 51 -20.86 17.97 -11.08
CA GLU A 51 -21.21 18.32 -12.45
C GLU A 51 -21.82 17.13 -13.21
N MET A 52 -21.29 15.91 -13.01
CA MET A 52 -21.87 14.69 -13.57
C MET A 52 -23.27 14.41 -13.02
N LEU A 53 -23.48 14.53 -11.72
CA LEU A 53 -24.78 14.31 -11.08
C LEU A 53 -25.81 15.36 -11.55
N LYS A 54 -25.40 16.62 -11.70
CA LYS A 54 -26.24 17.68 -12.24
C LYS A 54 -26.59 17.45 -13.71
N LYS A 55 -25.63 17.00 -14.53
CA LYS A 55 -25.88 16.57 -15.91
C LYS A 55 -26.80 15.36 -15.99
N ARG A 56 -26.66 14.39 -15.07
CA ARG A 56 -27.49 13.19 -15.02
C ARG A 56 -28.92 13.49 -14.60
N ARG A 57 -29.14 14.44 -13.67
CA ARG A 57 -30.48 14.94 -13.32
C ARG A 57 -31.13 15.66 -14.49
N ARG A 58 -30.41 16.58 -15.14
CA ARG A 58 -30.89 17.26 -16.37
C ARG A 58 -31.21 16.28 -17.50
N ALA A 59 -30.37 15.27 -17.69
CA ALA A 59 -30.58 14.24 -18.70
C ALA A 59 -31.70 13.26 -18.34
N ALA A 60 -32.01 13.04 -17.06
CA ALA A 60 -33.15 12.24 -16.61
C ALA A 60 -34.47 12.99 -16.82
N ASP A 61 -34.50 14.29 -16.56
CA ASP A 61 -35.65 15.14 -16.88
C ASP A 61 -35.93 15.16 -18.40
N ASP A 62 -34.88 15.10 -19.23
CA ASP A 62 -34.98 14.93 -20.69
C ASP A 62 -35.28 13.47 -21.13
N SER A 63 -34.88 12.44 -20.37
CA SER A 63 -35.10 11.03 -20.72
C SER A 63 -36.52 10.57 -20.42
N VAL A 64 -37.15 11.07 -19.36
CA VAL A 64 -38.55 10.76 -19.01
C VAL A 64 -39.50 11.19 -20.14
N LEU A 65 -39.19 12.28 -20.87
CA LEU A 65 -39.92 12.70 -22.08
C LEU A 65 -39.67 11.81 -23.32
N SER A 66 -38.66 10.95 -23.28
CA SER A 66 -38.24 10.09 -24.40
C SER A 66 -38.54 8.59 -24.18
N GLU A 67 -38.63 8.15 -22.93
CA GLU A 67 -38.90 6.75 -22.57
C GLU A 67 -40.35 6.33 -22.89
N GLU A 68 -41.32 7.26 -22.81
CA GLU A 68 -42.69 7.04 -23.31
C GLU A 68 -42.75 6.81 -24.83
N LYS A 69 -41.77 7.35 -25.59
CA LYS A 69 -41.68 7.15 -27.04
C LYS A 69 -40.94 5.86 -27.42
N LEU A 70 -40.10 5.31 -26.53
CA LEU A 70 -39.23 4.16 -26.82
C LEU A 70 -39.84 2.81 -26.43
N THR A 71 -40.69 2.75 -25.40
CA THR A 71 -41.32 1.48 -24.96
C THR A 71 -42.27 0.89 -26.00
N LYS A 72 -42.85 1.70 -26.90
CA LYS A 72 -43.70 1.24 -28.01
C LYS A 72 -42.94 0.59 -29.17
N ALA A 73 -41.60 0.69 -29.21
CA ALA A 73 -40.76 0.25 -30.33
C ALA A 73 -39.95 -1.02 -30.06
N VAL A 74 -39.93 -1.55 -28.83
CA VAL A 74 -39.03 -2.65 -28.42
C VAL A 74 -39.62 -4.05 -28.65
N GLU A 75 -40.92 -4.19 -28.94
CA GLU A 75 -41.55 -5.51 -29.15
C GLU A 75 -41.39 -6.11 -30.55
N SER A 76 -40.77 -5.40 -31.50
CA SER A 76 -40.50 -5.96 -32.82
C SER A 76 -39.01 -6.00 -33.11
N VAL A 77 -38.56 -7.13 -33.68
CA VAL A 77 -37.25 -7.35 -34.31
C VAL A 77 -36.21 -8.04 -33.42
N THR A 78 -36.50 -9.28 -33.02
CA THR A 78 -35.49 -10.34 -33.03
C THR A 78 -35.26 -10.76 -34.49
N THR A 79 -34.31 -10.11 -35.16
CA THR A 79 -33.80 -10.60 -36.45
C THR A 79 -32.31 -10.84 -36.35
N GLU A 80 -31.93 -12.03 -36.78
CA GLU A 80 -30.58 -12.54 -36.98
C GLU A 80 -29.87 -11.64 -38.02
N GLY A 81 -29.27 -10.57 -37.51
CA GLY A 81 -28.75 -9.48 -38.32
C GLY A 81 -27.23 -9.54 -38.40
N LYS A 82 -26.73 -9.75 -39.63
CA LYS A 82 -25.32 -9.59 -40.06
C LYS A 82 -24.54 -8.63 -39.14
N PHE A 83 -23.44 -9.12 -38.56
CA PHE A 83 -22.55 -8.39 -37.64
C PHE A 83 -22.30 -6.95 -38.10
N LYS A 84 -23.09 -5.99 -37.60
CA LYS A 84 -22.86 -4.57 -37.86
C LYS A 84 -21.52 -4.22 -37.22
N LYS A 85 -20.61 -3.62 -37.99
CA LYS A 85 -19.28 -3.20 -37.50
C LYS A 85 -19.49 -2.29 -36.29
N LYS A 86 -18.85 -2.63 -35.16
CA LYS A 86 -18.94 -1.86 -33.91
C LYS A 86 -18.56 -0.40 -34.15
N THR A 87 -19.29 0.52 -33.53
CA THR A 87 -18.98 1.96 -33.60
C THR A 87 -17.68 2.25 -32.84
N SER A 88 -17.00 3.34 -33.18
CA SER A 88 -15.75 3.75 -32.49
C SER A 88 -15.93 3.84 -30.97
N ASN A 89 -17.02 4.47 -30.52
CA ASN A 89 -17.34 4.59 -29.10
C ASN A 89 -17.58 3.23 -28.41
N GLN A 90 -18.15 2.25 -29.10
CA GLN A 90 -18.31 0.89 -28.56
C GLN A 90 -16.96 0.19 -28.41
N LYS A 91 -16.06 0.32 -29.40
CA LYS A 91 -14.70 -0.22 -29.34
C LYS A 91 -13.90 0.38 -28.18
N ALA A 92 -14.00 1.70 -27.98
CA ALA A 92 -13.33 2.40 -26.89
C ALA A 92 -13.77 1.89 -25.50
N LYS A 93 -15.06 1.57 -25.32
CA LYS A 93 -15.57 0.97 -24.07
C LYS A 93 -14.98 -0.42 -23.81
N GLU A 94 -14.95 -1.27 -24.84
CA GLU A 94 -14.38 -2.62 -24.73
C GLU A 94 -12.88 -2.59 -24.43
N GLU A 95 -12.13 -1.67 -25.06
CA GLU A 95 -10.70 -1.49 -24.78
C GLU A 95 -10.45 -1.00 -23.36
N TYR A 96 -11.26 -0.05 -22.87
CA TYR A 96 -11.19 0.40 -21.49
C TYR A 96 -11.40 -0.74 -20.49
N GLU A 97 -12.40 -1.60 -20.71
CA GLU A 97 -12.65 -2.75 -19.85
C GLU A 97 -11.50 -3.76 -19.87
N LYS A 98 -10.90 -4.01 -21.05
CA LYS A 98 -9.71 -4.86 -21.17
C LYS A 98 -8.52 -4.30 -20.40
N ILE A 99 -8.24 -3.01 -20.53
CA ILE A 99 -7.15 -2.34 -19.80
C ILE A 99 -7.42 -2.38 -18.28
N LYS A 100 -8.68 -2.19 -17.87
CA LYS A 100 -9.07 -2.30 -16.46
C LYS A 100 -8.82 -3.70 -15.91
N ALA A 101 -9.17 -4.75 -16.67
CA ALA A 101 -8.93 -6.14 -16.29
C ALA A 101 -7.43 -6.48 -16.24
N GLU A 102 -6.63 -6.01 -17.20
CA GLU A 102 -5.18 -6.21 -17.23
C GLU A 102 -4.50 -5.55 -16.03
N ARG A 103 -4.88 -4.31 -15.69
CA ARG A 103 -4.41 -3.62 -14.47
C ARG A 103 -4.79 -4.36 -13.20
N ALA A 104 -6.01 -4.91 -13.11
CA ALA A 104 -6.45 -5.70 -11.96
C ALA A 104 -5.61 -6.96 -11.79
N ARG A 105 -5.38 -7.73 -12.86
CA ARG A 105 -4.51 -8.92 -12.84
C ARG A 105 -3.08 -8.58 -12.41
N LYS A 106 -2.51 -7.51 -12.97
CA LYS A 106 -1.17 -7.04 -12.60
C LYS A 106 -1.07 -6.63 -11.13
N LYS A 107 -2.14 -6.04 -10.56
CA LYS A 107 -2.21 -5.69 -9.15
C LYS A 107 -2.23 -6.94 -8.26
N GLU A 108 -3.04 -7.93 -8.59
CA GLU A 108 -3.10 -9.20 -7.85
C GLU A 108 -1.75 -9.94 -7.86
N GLU A 109 -1.09 -10.00 -9.01
CA GLU A 109 0.25 -10.59 -9.12
C GLU A 109 1.30 -9.85 -8.28
N ALA A 110 1.25 -8.52 -8.28
CA ALA A 110 2.14 -7.69 -7.46
C ALA A 110 1.88 -7.90 -5.96
N GLU A 111 0.62 -8.05 -5.55
CA GLU A 111 0.26 -8.36 -4.17
C GLU A 111 0.77 -9.75 -3.74
N LYS A 112 0.59 -10.78 -4.57
CA LYS A 112 1.16 -12.11 -4.32
C LYS A 112 2.68 -12.05 -4.17
N ARG A 113 3.37 -11.33 -5.06
CA ARG A 113 4.83 -11.14 -4.98
C ARG A 113 5.25 -10.39 -3.71
N ARG A 114 4.47 -9.40 -3.29
CA ARG A 114 4.69 -8.67 -2.02
C ARG A 114 4.54 -9.61 -0.82
N GLN A 115 3.48 -10.42 -0.78
CA GLN A 115 3.25 -11.41 0.28
C GLN A 115 4.37 -12.43 0.36
N GLN A 116 4.82 -12.98 -0.77
CA GLN A 116 5.95 -13.91 -0.81
C GLN A 116 7.24 -13.28 -0.26
N ARG A 117 7.54 -12.03 -0.64
CA ARG A 117 8.70 -11.29 -0.12
C ARG A 117 8.59 -11.07 1.39
N GLU A 118 7.41 -10.68 1.88
CA GLU A 118 7.20 -10.45 3.31
C GLU A 118 7.32 -11.76 4.10
N ALA A 119 6.71 -12.84 3.62
CA ALA A 119 6.82 -14.17 4.21
C ALA A 119 8.28 -14.64 4.27
N ALA A 120 9.04 -14.50 3.17
CA ALA A 120 10.46 -14.84 3.14
C ALA A 120 11.27 -14.01 4.15
N GLN A 121 11.00 -12.70 4.26
CA GLN A 121 11.65 -11.85 5.25
C GLN A 121 11.30 -12.24 6.69
N ARG A 122 10.04 -12.59 6.97
CA ARG A 122 9.61 -13.06 8.30
C ARG A 122 10.32 -14.36 8.67
N LEU A 123 10.35 -15.33 7.75
CA LEU A 123 11.06 -16.60 7.95
C LEU A 123 12.56 -16.38 8.19
N TYR A 124 13.21 -15.51 7.41
CA TYR A 124 14.61 -15.16 7.63
C TYR A 124 14.85 -14.55 9.02
N LYS A 125 14.00 -13.61 9.44
CA LYS A 125 14.11 -12.97 10.77
C LYS A 125 13.89 -13.98 11.90
N GLN A 126 12.92 -14.89 11.77
CA GLN A 126 12.67 -15.95 12.74
C GLN A 126 13.89 -16.87 12.88
N LYS A 127 14.38 -17.43 11.77
CA LYS A 127 15.58 -18.28 11.77
C LYS A 127 16.80 -17.56 12.36
N LYS A 128 16.97 -16.27 12.05
CA LYS A 128 18.05 -15.43 12.60
C LYS A 128 17.92 -15.29 14.12
N MET A 129 16.72 -15.05 14.63
CA MET A 129 16.47 -14.91 16.06
C MET A 129 16.66 -16.23 16.81
N GLU A 130 16.22 -17.35 16.24
CA GLU A 130 16.43 -18.70 16.80
C GLU A 130 17.92 -19.04 16.87
N ALA A 131 18.65 -18.82 15.78
CA ALA A 131 20.10 -19.01 15.75
C ALA A 131 20.79 -18.13 16.81
N TYR A 132 20.42 -16.85 16.90
CA TYR A 132 20.95 -15.96 17.93
C TYR A 132 20.64 -16.47 19.35
N LYS A 133 19.42 -16.95 19.61
CA LYS A 133 19.02 -17.50 20.91
C LYS A 133 19.85 -18.71 21.31
N ILE A 134 20.22 -19.57 20.36
CA ILE A 134 21.09 -20.73 20.64
C ILE A 134 22.53 -20.26 20.90
N LEU A 135 23.07 -19.42 20.02
CA LEU A 135 24.47 -18.98 20.07
C LEU A 135 24.79 -18.03 21.24
N SER A 136 23.81 -17.23 21.68
CA SER A 136 23.97 -16.25 22.77
C SER A 136 23.81 -16.85 24.17
N LYS A 137 23.44 -18.12 24.30
CA LYS A 137 23.33 -18.80 25.60
C LYS A 137 24.68 -18.87 26.31
N LYS A 138 24.63 -18.58 27.60
CA LYS A 138 25.79 -18.58 28.49
C LYS A 138 25.54 -19.49 29.69
N THR A 139 26.62 -20.01 30.27
CA THR A 139 26.58 -20.77 31.52
C THR A 139 26.28 -19.84 32.69
N LYS A 140 25.98 -20.40 33.87
CA LYS A 140 25.73 -19.62 35.10
C LYS A 140 26.89 -18.67 35.45
N ARG A 141 28.12 -18.99 35.00
CA ARG A 141 29.33 -18.18 35.19
C ARG A 141 29.57 -17.17 34.05
N GLY A 142 28.64 -17.04 33.10
CA GLY A 142 28.70 -16.06 32.01
C GLY A 142 29.56 -16.47 30.81
N GLN A 143 30.15 -17.67 30.82
CA GLN A 143 30.92 -18.21 29.69
C GLN A 143 29.98 -18.68 28.57
N PRO A 144 30.38 -18.60 27.29
CA PRO A 144 29.59 -19.14 26.19
C PRO A 144 29.38 -20.65 26.35
N ASN A 145 28.18 -21.14 26.03
CA ASN A 145 27.90 -22.58 26.07
C ASN A 145 28.34 -23.23 24.74
N LEU A 146 29.58 -23.72 24.68
CA LEU A 146 30.20 -24.30 23.49
C LEU A 146 29.46 -25.52 22.94
N ASN A 147 28.89 -26.37 23.81
CA ASN A 147 28.19 -27.59 23.39
C ASN A 147 27.00 -27.25 22.47
N LEU A 148 26.20 -26.26 22.85
CA LEU A 148 25.07 -25.81 22.03
C LEU A 148 25.51 -25.15 20.71
N GLN A 149 26.64 -24.46 20.71
CA GLN A 149 27.20 -23.86 19.49
C GLN A 149 27.72 -24.94 18.53
N MET A 150 28.36 -25.98 19.08
CA MET A 150 28.83 -27.15 18.31
C MET A 150 27.68 -27.95 17.72
N GLU A 151 26.63 -28.23 18.49
CA GLU A 151 25.42 -28.91 17.98
C GLU A 151 24.78 -28.15 16.82
N PHE A 152 24.62 -26.83 16.95
CA PHE A 152 24.09 -25.98 15.89
C PHE A 152 24.97 -25.98 14.63
N LEU A 153 26.29 -26.01 14.79
CA LEU A 153 27.23 -26.09 13.68
C LEU A 153 27.14 -27.45 12.96
N LEU A 154 27.10 -28.55 13.72
CA LEU A 154 26.96 -29.90 13.18
C LEU A 154 25.65 -30.04 12.39
N GLN A 155 24.55 -29.52 12.93
CA GLN A 155 23.26 -29.50 12.24
C GLN A 155 23.34 -28.74 10.91
N LYS A 156 24.06 -27.61 10.86
CA LYS A 156 24.26 -26.87 9.60
C LYS A 156 25.10 -27.64 8.58
N ILE A 157 26.14 -28.33 9.03
CA ILE A 157 26.97 -29.15 8.13
C ILE A 157 26.12 -30.26 7.53
N GLN A 158 25.35 -30.99 8.35
CA GLN A 158 24.45 -32.06 7.91
C GLN A 158 23.33 -31.59 6.97
N GLN A 159 22.88 -30.34 7.09
CA GLN A 159 21.87 -29.76 6.18
C GLN A 159 22.45 -29.29 4.85
N ASN A 160 23.77 -29.06 4.80
CA ASN A 160 24.48 -28.58 3.62
C ASN A 160 25.16 -29.72 2.83
N THR A 161 25.25 -30.91 3.43
CA THR A 161 25.60 -32.18 2.77
C THR A 161 24.37 -32.80 2.13
#